data_AF-A0A2V9XPH7-F1
#
_entry.id   AF-A0A2V9XPH7-F1
#
_cell.length_a   1.000
_cell.length_b   1.000
_cell.length_c   1.000
_cell.angle_alpha   90.00
_cell.angle_beta   90.00
_cell.angle_gamma   90.00
#
_symmetry.space_group_name_H-M   'P 1'
#
loop_
_entity.id
_entity.type
_entity.pdbx_description
1 polymer ?
#
loop_
_entity_poly.entity_id
_entity_poly.type
_entity_poly.pdbx_seq_one_letter_code
_entity_poly.pdbx_strand_id
1 'polypeptide(L)'
;MDWARRRKVLAAIFVAFTLVVGILIGSVVSGRVSATKGFGFSGTTATALTVPDPIPASNSFAGIVNRVEPAVVNIATTQVLERKQSKKRRTQPYDQDDPMQDFFDRFFDGRQDGPPQAERSLGSGVIVDKRGYILTNNHVVEQAT
;
A
#
# COMPACT_ATOMS: atom_id res chain seq x y z
N MET A 1 -8.62 50.90 -2.79
CA MET A 1 -8.75 49.46 -3.12
C MET A 1 -7.37 48.76 -3.12
N ASP A 2 -6.40 49.25 -2.34
CA ASP A 2 -4.98 48.95 -2.60
C ASP A 2 -4.32 48.11 -1.50
N TRP A 3 -5.00 47.93 -0.38
CA TRP A 3 -4.51 47.12 0.76
C TRP A 3 -4.47 45.62 0.45
N ALA A 4 -5.54 45.07 -0.15
CA ALA A 4 -5.61 43.65 -0.50
C ALA A 4 -4.63 43.27 -1.63
N ARG A 5 -4.39 44.17 -2.59
CA ARG A 5 -3.40 43.96 -3.66
C ARG A 5 -1.98 43.95 -3.10
N ARG A 6 -1.64 44.89 -2.21
CA ARG A 6 -0.32 44.93 -1.55
C ARG A 6 -0.06 43.70 -0.70
N ARG A 7 -1.05 43.20 0.04
CA ARG A 7 -0.89 41.96 0.84
C ARG A 7 -0.65 40.72 -0.03
N LYS A 8 -1.37 40.59 -1.15
CA LYS A 8 -1.16 39.48 -2.11
C LYS A 8 0.21 39.57 -2.80
N VAL A 9 0.65 40.77 -3.16
CA VAL A 9 1.98 41.00 -3.74
C VAL A 9 3.09 40.69 -2.73
N LEU A 10 2.96 41.12 -1.47
CA LEU A 10 3.92 40.79 -0.42
C LEU A 10 3.99 39.28 -0.14
N ALA A 11 2.84 38.60 -0.10
CA ALA A 11 2.80 37.14 0.06
C ALA A 11 3.45 36.42 -1.13
N ALA A 12 3.18 36.86 -2.36
CA ALA A 12 3.80 36.30 -3.56
C ALA A 12 5.33 36.49 -3.59
N ILE A 13 5.81 37.68 -3.17
CA ILE A 13 7.26 37.96 -3.06
C ILE A 13 7.89 37.07 -1.99
N PHE A 14 7.23 36.86 -0.84
CA PHE A 14 7.75 36.00 0.21
C PHE A 14 7.84 34.53 -0.22
N VAL A 15 6.84 34.01 -0.93
CA VAL A 15 6.85 32.65 -1.49
C VAL A 15 7.94 32.51 -2.57
N ALA A 16 8.07 33.49 -3.46
CA ALA A 16 9.12 33.47 -4.48
C ALA A 16 10.53 33.53 -3.86
N PHE A 17 10.72 34.35 -2.84
CA PHE A 17 11.99 34.48 -2.12
C PHE A 17 12.38 33.17 -1.43
N THR A 18 11.45 32.56 -0.68
CA THR A 18 11.69 31.28 0.01
C THR A 18 12.01 30.15 -0.98
N LEU A 19 11.33 30.09 -2.12
CA LEU A 19 11.60 29.11 -3.18
C LEU A 19 13.00 29.29 -3.80
N VAL A 20 13.39 30.53 -4.11
CA VAL A 20 14.72 30.83 -4.69
C VAL A 20 15.84 30.51 -3.70
N VAL A 21 15.67 30.86 -2.42
CA VAL A 21 16.64 30.53 -1.36
C VAL A 21 16.77 29.02 -1.18
N GLY A 22 15.65 28.28 -1.20
CA GLY A 22 15.66 26.81 -1.13
C GLY A 22 16.42 26.17 -2.28
N ILE A 23 16.25 26.66 -3.52
CA ILE A 23 16.95 26.16 -4.70
C ILE A 23 18.46 26.47 -4.64
N LEU A 24 18.84 27.68 -4.19
CA LEU A 24 20.24 28.07 -4.02
C LEU A 24 20.96 27.25 -2.95
N ILE A 25 20.31 26.98 -1.82
CA ILE A 25 20.87 26.13 -0.76
C ILE A 25 20.97 24.68 -1.26
N GLY A 26 19.91 24.17 -1.91
CA GLY A 26 19.89 22.82 -2.48
C GLY A 26 21.00 22.59 -3.50
N SER A 27 21.27 23.57 -4.38
CA SER A 27 22.33 23.46 -5.38
C SER A 27 23.73 23.43 -4.74
N VAL A 28 24.00 24.30 -3.75
CA VAL A 28 25.28 24.33 -3.04
C VAL A 28 25.52 23.07 -2.22
N VAL A 29 24.49 22.51 -1.57
CA VAL A 29 24.59 21.27 -0.78
C VAL A 29 24.76 20.05 -1.70
N SER A 30 24.08 20.02 -2.86
CA SER A 30 24.22 18.92 -3.84
C SER A 30 25.62 18.85 -4.48
N GLY A 31 26.32 19.98 -4.59
CA GLY A 31 27.71 20.01 -5.06
C GLY A 31 28.72 19.43 -4.07
N ARG A 32 28.32 19.18 -2.80
CA ARG A 32 29.21 18.65 -1.74
C ARG A 32 28.91 17.22 -1.34
N VAL A 33 27.92 16.55 -1.94
CA VAL A 33 27.82 15.08 -1.84
C VAL A 33 28.87 14.47 -2.76
N SER A 34 30.07 14.33 -2.22
CA SER A 34 31.01 13.33 -2.71
C SER A 34 30.37 11.97 -2.52
N ALA A 35 29.89 11.37 -3.59
CA ALA A 35 29.65 9.93 -3.62
C ALA A 35 31.03 9.27 -3.49
N THR A 36 31.44 8.98 -2.24
CA THR A 36 32.61 8.16 -1.96
C THR A 36 32.29 6.73 -2.37
N LYS A 37 32.28 6.45 -3.68
CA LYS A 37 32.39 5.07 -4.19
C LYS A 37 33.83 4.61 -3.96
N GLY A 38 34.08 4.19 -2.73
CA GLY A 38 35.37 3.69 -2.30
C GLY A 38 35.26 3.00 -0.96
N PHE A 39 34.23 2.16 -0.78
CA PHE A 39 34.23 1.22 0.34
C PHE A 39 35.20 0.10 -0.02
N GLY A 40 36.46 0.28 0.36
CA GLY A 40 37.51 -0.73 0.27
C GLY A 40 37.18 -1.87 1.23
N PHE A 41 36.41 -2.85 0.75
CA PHE A 41 36.20 -4.09 1.48
C PHE A 41 37.45 -4.96 1.31
N SER A 42 38.45 -4.76 2.17
CA SER A 42 39.49 -5.77 2.45
C SER A 42 38.92 -6.78 3.45
N GLY A 43 37.81 -7.42 3.07
CA GLY A 43 37.26 -8.53 3.82
C GLY A 43 37.94 -9.80 3.37
N THR A 44 38.57 -10.47 4.33
CA THR A 44 39.04 -11.85 4.34
C THR A 44 38.42 -12.69 3.23
N THR A 45 39.28 -13.29 2.38
CA THR A 45 38.94 -14.33 1.41
C THR A 45 37.72 -15.11 1.86
N ALA A 46 36.56 -14.82 1.25
CA ALA A 46 35.33 -15.49 1.57
C ALA A 46 35.48 -16.96 1.16
N THR A 47 35.60 -17.84 2.16
CA THR A 47 35.51 -19.28 1.95
C THR A 47 34.14 -19.54 1.35
N ALA A 48 34.10 -20.03 0.12
CA ALA A 48 32.84 -20.39 -0.52
C ALA A 48 32.13 -21.43 0.37
N LEU A 49 30.90 -21.10 0.78
CA LEU A 49 30.02 -22.06 1.43
C LEU A 49 29.85 -23.25 0.46
N THR A 50 30.26 -24.44 0.90
CA THR A 50 29.93 -25.68 0.19
C THR A 50 28.42 -25.85 0.29
N VAL A 51 27.73 -25.60 -0.82
CA VAL A 51 26.33 -25.97 -0.97
C VAL A 51 26.33 -27.50 -1.04
N PRO A 52 25.67 -28.21 -0.10
CA PRO A 52 25.56 -29.66 -0.18
C PRO A 52 24.86 -30.02 -1.49
N ASP A 53 25.28 -31.13 -2.10
CA ASP A 53 24.64 -31.63 -3.32
C ASP A 53 23.13 -31.76 -3.08
N PRO A 54 22.29 -31.29 -4.01
CA PRO A 54 20.85 -31.38 -3.87
C PRO A 54 20.49 -32.85 -3.69
N ILE A 55 19.90 -33.19 -2.55
CA ILE A 55 19.35 -34.53 -2.33
C ILE A 55 18.35 -34.76 -3.47
N PRO A 56 18.55 -35.78 -4.33
CA PRO A 56 17.60 -36.05 -5.39
C PRO A 56 16.25 -36.33 -4.73
N ALA A 57 15.30 -35.43 -4.93
CA ALA A 57 13.94 -35.61 -4.45
C ALA A 57 13.45 -36.94 -5.02
N SER A 58 13.22 -37.91 -4.15
CA SER A 58 12.76 -39.23 -4.58
C SER A 58 11.48 -39.07 -5.39
N ASN A 59 11.40 -39.73 -6.55
CA ASN A 59 10.23 -39.68 -7.45
C ASN A 59 8.90 -40.03 -6.76
N SER A 60 8.94 -40.57 -5.54
CA SER A 60 7.79 -40.79 -4.68
C SER A 60 7.00 -39.51 -4.37
N PHE A 61 7.67 -38.37 -4.13
CA PHE A 61 6.97 -37.12 -3.85
C PHE A 61 6.18 -36.64 -5.06
N ALA A 62 6.81 -36.64 -6.24
CA ALA A 62 6.14 -36.32 -7.51
C ALA A 62 4.96 -37.26 -7.78
N GLY A 63 5.12 -38.56 -7.49
CA GLY A 63 4.05 -39.55 -7.62
C GLY A 63 2.85 -39.29 -6.69
N ILE A 64 3.08 -38.80 -5.47
CA ILE A 64 2.01 -38.41 -4.55
C ILE A 64 1.33 -37.15 -5.06
N VAL A 65 2.09 -36.12 -5.43
CA VAL A 65 1.58 -34.84 -5.96
C VAL A 65 0.68 -35.09 -7.16
N ASN A 66 1.12 -35.87 -8.15
CA ASN A 66 0.31 -36.20 -9.34
C ASN A 66 -1.03 -36.88 -9.02
N ARG A 67 -1.13 -37.59 -7.88
CA ARG A 67 -2.38 -38.22 -7.45
C ARG A 67 -3.31 -37.27 -6.70
N VAL A 68 -2.76 -36.31 -5.96
CA VAL A 68 -3.54 -35.41 -5.08
C VAL A 68 -3.81 -34.04 -5.70
N GLU A 69 -3.01 -33.61 -6.67
CA GLU A 69 -3.16 -32.34 -7.38
C GLU A 69 -4.60 -32.12 -7.92
N PRO A 70 -5.28 -33.12 -8.53
CA PRO A 70 -6.63 -32.91 -9.05
C PRO A 70 -7.69 -32.59 -7.98
N ALA A 71 -7.39 -32.83 -6.70
CA ALA A 71 -8.27 -32.50 -5.59
C ALA A 71 -8.10 -31.05 -5.10
N VAL A 72 -7.04 -30.34 -5.51
CA VAL A 72 -6.74 -28.97 -5.07
C VAL A 72 -7.34 -27.97 -6.05
N VAL A 73 -8.05 -26.98 -5.53
CA VAL A 73 -8.73 -25.94 -6.33
C VAL A 73 -8.29 -24.54 -5.93
N ASN A 74 -8.36 -23.62 -6.90
CA ASN A 74 -8.23 -22.20 -6.65
C ASN A 74 -9.61 -21.60 -6.31
N ILE A 75 -9.65 -20.77 -5.27
CA ILE A 75 -10.85 -20.10 -4.79
C ILE A 75 -10.65 -18.60 -4.96
N ALA A 76 -11.54 -17.97 -5.71
CA ALA A 76 -11.62 -16.52 -5.85
C ALA A 76 -12.97 -16.04 -5.36
N THR A 77 -12.97 -15.15 -4.36
CA THR A 77 -14.18 -14.58 -3.77
C THR A 77 -14.18 -13.07 -3.94
N THR A 78 -15.37 -12.49 -4.10
CA THR A 78 -15.56 -11.05 -4.10
C THR A 78 -16.44 -10.68 -2.92
N GLN A 79 -15.95 -9.78 -2.09
CA GLN A 79 -16.66 -9.23 -0.95
C GLN A 79 -17.17 -7.85 -1.36
N VAL A 80 -18.49 -7.69 -1.40
CA VAL A 80 -19.08 -6.35 -1.50
C VAL A 80 -19.11 -5.79 -0.09
N LEU A 81 -18.07 -5.04 0.30
CA LEU A 81 -18.12 -4.28 1.53
C LEU A 81 -19.19 -3.19 1.33
N GLU A 82 -20.41 -3.46 1.79
CA GLU A 82 -21.30 -2.38 2.17
C GLU A 82 -20.54 -1.61 3.24
N ARG A 83 -19.91 -0.51 2.84
CA ARG A 83 -19.44 0.49 3.77
C ARG A 83 -20.70 0.88 4.52
N LYS A 84 -20.97 0.24 5.68
CA LYS A 84 -21.97 0.70 6.64
C LYS A 84 -21.63 2.17 6.74
N GLN A 85 -22.45 3.02 6.12
CA GLN A 85 -22.30 4.45 6.21
C GLN A 85 -22.08 4.66 7.69
N SER A 86 -20.87 5.05 8.06
CA SER A 86 -20.56 5.39 9.43
C SER A 86 -21.50 6.53 9.66
N LYS A 87 -22.68 6.21 10.23
CA LYS A 87 -23.72 7.14 10.61
C LYS A 87 -22.92 8.24 11.25
N LYS A 88 -22.93 9.38 10.57
CA LYS A 88 -22.30 10.63 10.95
C LYS A 88 -21.88 10.52 12.41
N ARG A 89 -20.57 10.44 12.67
CA ARG A 89 -20.04 10.99 13.93
C ARG A 89 -20.30 12.49 13.86
N ARG A 90 -21.60 12.83 13.94
CA ARG A 90 -22.09 14.14 14.24
C ARG A 90 -21.70 14.33 15.69
N THR A 91 -20.99 15.43 15.88
CA THR A 91 -20.92 16.17 17.12
C THR A 91 -19.83 15.71 18.10
N GLN A 92 -18.58 16.04 17.78
CA GLN A 92 -17.80 16.77 18.79
C GLN A 92 -18.20 18.26 18.66
N PRO A 93 -18.69 18.90 19.73
CA PRO A 93 -19.07 20.30 19.70
C PRO A 93 -17.80 21.13 19.90
N TYR A 94 -17.02 21.32 18.85
CA TYR A 94 -15.97 22.35 18.87
C TYR A 94 -15.92 23.00 17.49
N ASP A 95 -16.29 24.28 17.48
CA ASP A 95 -16.06 25.33 16.49
C ASP A 95 -16.60 25.12 15.07
N GLN A 96 -17.88 25.44 14.88
CA GLN A 96 -18.56 25.53 13.57
C GLN A 96 -18.09 26.70 12.68
N ASP A 97 -17.05 27.44 13.07
CA ASP A 97 -16.65 28.71 12.44
C ASP A 97 -15.20 28.72 11.90
N ASP A 98 -14.52 27.57 11.76
CA ASP A 98 -13.19 27.54 11.10
C ASP A 98 -13.33 27.46 9.56
N PRO A 99 -13.04 28.55 8.82
CA PRO A 99 -13.13 28.57 7.37
C PRO A 99 -12.14 27.61 6.69
N MET A 100 -11.09 27.16 7.38
CA MET A 100 -10.25 26.09 6.86
C MET A 100 -11.00 24.75 6.87
N GLN A 101 -11.72 24.43 7.93
CA GLN A 101 -12.40 23.14 8.03
C GLN A 101 -13.50 23.00 6.96
N ASP A 102 -14.29 24.04 6.69
CA ASP A 102 -15.28 24.05 5.60
C ASP A 102 -14.64 23.96 4.20
N PHE A 103 -13.45 24.54 4.01
CA PHE A 103 -12.67 24.38 2.77
C PHE A 103 -12.17 22.95 2.59
N PHE A 104 -11.60 22.35 3.64
CA PHE A 104 -11.12 20.96 3.62
C PHE A 104 -12.28 19.98 3.41
N ASP A 105 -13.41 20.17 4.09
CA ASP A 105 -14.60 19.33 3.93
C ASP A 105 -15.15 19.44 2.50
N ARG A 106 -15.32 20.64 1.93
CA ARG A 106 -15.78 20.78 0.53
C ARG A 106 -14.81 20.19 -0.49
N PHE A 107 -13.51 20.23 -0.22
CA PHE A 107 -12.47 19.75 -1.15
C PHE A 107 -12.26 18.23 -1.08
N PHE A 108 -12.41 17.63 0.11
CA PHE A 108 -12.14 16.20 0.36
C PHE A 108 -13.41 15.34 0.51
N ASP A 109 -14.56 15.91 0.92
CA ASP A 109 -15.81 15.17 1.17
C ASP A 109 -16.63 14.95 -0.12
N GLY A 110 -16.37 15.72 -1.18
CA GLY A 110 -16.94 15.49 -2.52
C GLY A 110 -16.47 14.20 -3.23
N ARG A 111 -15.69 13.35 -2.55
CA ARG A 111 -15.16 12.07 -3.07
C ARG A 111 -15.62 10.84 -2.28
N GLN A 112 -16.44 11.00 -1.24
CA GLN A 112 -16.75 9.88 -0.33
C GLN A 112 -17.86 8.94 -0.81
N ASP A 113 -18.64 9.33 -1.81
CA ASP A 113 -19.67 8.49 -2.46
C ASP A 113 -19.11 7.71 -3.67
N GLY A 114 -17.91 7.16 -3.53
CA GLY A 114 -17.42 6.16 -4.47
C GLY A 114 -18.26 4.88 -4.39
N PRO A 115 -18.45 4.14 -5.51
CA PRO A 115 -19.15 2.86 -5.49
C PRO A 115 -18.54 1.91 -4.46
N PRO A 116 -19.34 0.98 -3.88
CA PRO A 116 -18.86 0.04 -2.88
C PRO A 116 -17.58 -0.63 -3.38
N GLN A 117 -16.52 -0.52 -2.59
CA GLN A 117 -15.23 -1.08 -2.94
C GLN A 117 -15.34 -2.60 -2.79
N ALA A 118 -15.34 -3.30 -3.93
CA ALA A 118 -15.30 -4.75 -3.95
C ALA A 118 -13.89 -5.21 -3.53
N GLU A 119 -13.80 -5.89 -2.40
CA GLU A 119 -12.56 -6.54 -1.97
C GLU A 119 -12.50 -7.94 -2.57
N ARG A 120 -11.35 -8.35 -3.10
CA ARG A 120 -11.17 -9.67 -3.68
C ARG A 120 -10.28 -10.50 -2.78
N SER A 121 -10.71 -11.71 -2.45
CA SER A 121 -9.86 -12.68 -1.73
C SER A 121 -9.52 -13.85 -2.65
N LEU A 122 -8.28 -14.33 -2.54
CA LEU A 122 -7.77 -15.50 -3.25
C LEU A 122 -7.30 -16.52 -2.22
N GLY A 123 -7.57 -17.80 -2.48
CA GLY A 123 -7.16 -18.90 -1.61
C GLY A 123 -7.13 -20.23 -2.34
N SER A 124 -6.67 -21.26 -1.65
CA SER A 124 -6.77 -22.64 -2.12
C SER A 124 -7.81 -23.40 -1.30
N GLY A 125 -8.31 -24.48 -1.87
CA GLY A 125 -9.14 -25.44 -1.15
C GLY A 125 -8.89 -26.86 -1.64
N VAL A 126 -9.42 -27.83 -0.90
CA VAL A 126 -9.31 -29.26 -1.22
C VAL A 126 -10.69 -29.88 -1.31
N ILE A 127 -10.96 -30.63 -2.37
CA ILE A 127 -12.18 -31.42 -2.54
C ILE A 127 -12.10 -32.65 -1.61
N VAL A 128 -13.03 -32.74 -0.66
CA VAL A 128 -13.02 -33.81 0.36
C VAL A 128 -14.03 -34.93 0.08
N ASP A 129 -14.96 -34.72 -0.86
CA ASP A 129 -16.02 -35.68 -1.18
C ASP A 129 -16.39 -35.64 -2.67
N LYS A 130 -16.87 -36.77 -3.21
CA LYS A 130 -17.32 -36.94 -4.60
C LYS A 130 -18.51 -36.04 -4.97
N ARG A 131 -19.24 -35.54 -3.97
CA ARG A 131 -20.31 -34.53 -4.14
C ARG A 131 -19.77 -33.13 -4.43
N GLY A 132 -18.45 -32.89 -4.30
CA GLY A 132 -17.82 -31.59 -4.57
C GLY A 132 -17.70 -30.67 -3.36
N TYR A 133 -17.74 -31.20 -2.13
CA TYR A 133 -17.48 -30.39 -0.93
C TYR A 133 -16.02 -29.95 -0.89
N ILE A 134 -15.78 -28.65 -0.69
CA ILE A 134 -14.45 -28.05 -0.64
C ILE A 134 -14.16 -27.56 0.78
N LEU A 135 -13.00 -27.93 1.31
CA LEU A 135 -12.46 -27.42 2.56
C LEU A 135 -11.46 -26.29 2.26
N THR A 136 -11.62 -25.15 2.95
CA THR A 136 -10.71 -24.00 2.89
C THR A 136 -10.64 -23.28 4.24
N ASN A 137 -9.79 -22.28 4.36
CA ASN A 137 -9.71 -21.44 5.56
C ASN A 137 -10.91 -20.49 5.66
N ASN A 138 -11.36 -20.22 6.89
CA ASN A 138 -12.51 -19.34 7.13
C ASN A 138 -12.35 -17.94 6.49
N HIS A 139 -11.18 -17.32 6.61
CA HIS A 139 -10.93 -15.97 6.10
C HIS A 139 -11.05 -15.85 4.56
N VAL A 140 -10.99 -16.98 3.82
CA VAL A 140 -11.17 -16.98 2.37
C VAL A 140 -12.64 -16.76 2.00
N VAL A 141 -13.56 -17.17 2.88
CA VAL A 141 -15.01 -17.22 2.62
C VAL A 141 -15.88 -16.38 3.56
N GLU A 142 -15.31 -15.82 4.64
CA GLU A 142 -16.04 -15.15 5.73
C GLU A 142 -17.03 -14.06 5.28
N GLN A 143 -16.75 -13.37 4.17
CA GLN A 143 -17.62 -12.33 3.57
C GLN A 143 -17.74 -12.51 2.04
N ALA A 144 -17.50 -13.73 1.56
CA ALA A 144 -17.65 -14.04 0.15
C ALA A 144 -19.12 -14.00 -0.26
N THR A 145 -19.41 -13.28 -1.34
CA THR A 145 -20.73 -13.24 -2.00
C THR A 145 -20.65 -13.76 -3.42
#